data_AF-A0A226MNJ0-F1
#
_entry.id   AF-A0A226MNJ0-F1
#
_cell.length_a   1.000
_cell.length_b   1.000
_cell.length_c   1.000
_cell.angle_alpha   90.00
_cell.angle_beta   90.00
_cell.angle_gamma   90.00
#
_symmetry.space_group_name_H-M   'P 1'
#
loop_
_entity.id
_entity.type
_entity.pdbx_description
1 polymer ?
#
loop_
_entity_poly.entity_id
_entity_poly.type
_entity_poly.pdbx_seq_one_letter_code
_entity_poly.pdbx_strand_id
1 'polypeptide(L)'
;FRCCGVSNYTDWFEVYNTTRVPDSCCLEFSENCGLHSPGTWWKAPCYETVKIWLQENLLAVGIFGLCTVLVQILGLTFAMTMYCQVVKADTYCA
;
A
#
# COMPACT_ATOMS: atom_id res chain seq x y z
N PHE A 1 -0.50 -6.01 -7.85
CA PHE A 1 -1.37 -7.20 -7.98
C PHE A 1 -2.04 -7.16 -9.34
N ARG A 2 -2.02 -8.28 -10.07
CA ARG A 2 -2.59 -8.40 -11.42
C ARG A 2 -4.08 -8.79 -11.30
N CYS A 3 -4.91 -7.82 -10.91
CA CYS A 3 -6.30 -8.02 -10.54
C CYS A 3 -7.18 -6.88 -11.07
N CYS A 4 -8.49 -7.05 -11.10
CA CYS A 4 -9.44 -5.99 -11.46
C CYS A 4 -10.72 -6.09 -10.65
N GLY A 5 -11.12 -4.95 -10.06
CA GLY A 5 -12.30 -4.86 -9.22
C GLY A 5 -12.08 -5.43 -7.82
N VAL A 6 -13.00 -5.14 -6.91
CA VAL A 6 -12.89 -5.56 -5.50
C VAL A 6 -13.16 -7.05 -5.42
N SER A 7 -14.36 -7.45 -5.87
CA SER A 7 -14.85 -8.82 -5.91
C SER A 7 -14.91 -9.35 -7.35
N ASN A 8 -15.11 -8.48 -8.34
CA ASN A 8 -15.13 -8.86 -9.74
C ASN A 8 -14.83 -7.64 -10.64
N TYR A 9 -14.33 -7.85 -11.86
CA TYR A 9 -14.11 -6.76 -12.82
C TYR A 9 -15.41 -6.00 -13.16
N THR A 10 -16.57 -6.66 -13.01
CA THR A 10 -17.90 -6.07 -13.20
C THR A 10 -18.24 -5.00 -12.17
N ASP A 11 -17.51 -4.89 -11.05
CA ASP A 11 -17.71 -3.83 -10.06
C ASP A 11 -17.56 -2.44 -10.71
N TRP A 12 -16.70 -2.34 -11.73
CA TRP A 12 -16.52 -1.10 -12.50
C TRP A 12 -17.70 -0.74 -13.39
N PHE A 13 -18.55 -1.72 -13.76
CA PHE A 13 -19.68 -1.45 -14.64
C PHE A 13 -20.75 -0.63 -13.94
N GLU A 14 -20.96 -0.88 -12.64
CA GLU A 14 -21.83 -0.07 -11.81
C GLU A 14 -21.26 1.35 -11.64
N VAL A 15 -19.95 1.46 -11.39
CA VAL A 15 -19.26 2.75 -11.20
C VAL A 15 -19.31 3.62 -12.46
N TYR A 16 -19.07 3.05 -13.63
CA TYR A 16 -19.08 3.79 -14.90
C TYR A 16 -20.43 3.80 -15.60
N ASN A 17 -21.44 3.13 -15.05
CA ASN A 17 -22.75 2.90 -15.66
C ASN A 17 -22.68 2.44 -17.14
N THR A 18 -21.62 1.68 -17.47
CA THR A 18 -21.28 1.21 -18.82
C THR A 18 -20.44 -0.07 -18.71
N THR A 19 -20.39 -0.89 -19.76
CA THR A 19 -19.58 -2.13 -19.77
C THR A 19 -18.10 -1.85 -20.04
N ARG A 20 -17.46 -1.10 -19.14
CA ARG A 20 -16.05 -0.71 -19.23
C ARG A 20 -15.32 -0.87 -17.91
N VAL A 21 -14.00 -1.07 -17.99
CA VAL A 21 -13.08 -1.09 -16.85
C VAL A 21 -12.02 0.00 -17.03
N PRO A 22 -11.29 0.43 -15.98
CA PRO A 22 -10.14 1.32 -16.16
C PRO A 22 -9.01 0.62 -16.92
N ASP A 23 -8.17 1.38 -17.64
CA ASP A 23 -7.06 0.80 -18.43
C ASP A 23 -6.01 0.07 -17.55
N SER A 24 -5.93 0.40 -16.27
CA SER A 24 -5.12 -0.33 -15.28
C SER A 24 -5.57 -1.79 -15.05
N CYS A 25 -6.80 -2.13 -15.43
CA CYS A 25 -7.31 -3.50 -15.38
C CYS A 25 -6.88 -4.35 -16.57
N CYS A 26 -6.17 -3.81 -17.55
CA CYS A 26 -5.71 -4.56 -18.70
C CYS A 26 -4.48 -5.42 -18.41
N LEU A 27 -4.37 -6.57 -19.09
CA LEU A 27 -3.23 -7.49 -19.00
C LEU A 27 -1.92 -6.78 -19.37
N GLU A 28 -1.98 -6.05 -20.48
CA GLU A 28 -0.97 -5.10 -20.92
C GLU A 28 -1.60 -3.71 -20.93
N PHE A 29 -0.89 -2.75 -20.35
CA PHE A 29 -1.37 -1.38 -20.34
C PHE A 29 -1.37 -0.82 -21.76
N SER A 30 -2.53 -0.34 -22.20
CA SER A 30 -2.72 0.38 -23.45
C SER A 30 -3.83 1.40 -23.24
N GLU A 31 -3.71 2.55 -23.91
CA GLU A 31 -4.70 3.61 -23.82
C GLU A 31 -6.04 3.11 -24.36
N ASN A 32 -7.12 3.31 -23.60
CA ASN A 32 -8.49 2.92 -23.96
C ASN A 32 -8.72 1.40 -24.10
N CYS A 33 -7.83 0.56 -23.57
CA CYS A 33 -8.00 -0.89 -23.56
C CYS A 33 -9.26 -1.34 -22.77
N GLY A 34 -9.64 -0.60 -21.73
CA GLY A 34 -10.80 -0.90 -20.90
C GLY A 34 -12.17 -0.78 -21.60
N LEU A 35 -12.20 -0.24 -22.82
CA LEU A 35 -13.42 0.01 -23.59
C LEU A 35 -13.74 -1.07 -24.64
N HIS A 36 -12.71 -1.70 -25.25
CA HIS A 36 -12.90 -2.44 -26.50
C HIS A 36 -12.48 -3.93 -26.45
N SER A 37 -12.01 -4.44 -25.31
CA SER A 37 -11.41 -5.79 -25.27
C SER A 37 -11.64 -6.54 -23.94
N PRO A 38 -12.86 -7.06 -23.68
CA PRO A 38 -13.16 -7.80 -22.44
C PRO A 38 -12.30 -9.06 -22.19
N GLY A 39 -11.65 -9.57 -23.24
CA GLY A 39 -10.72 -10.70 -23.19
C GLY A 39 -9.31 -10.34 -22.72
N THR A 40 -8.93 -9.06 -22.71
CA THR A 40 -7.60 -8.60 -22.29
C THR A 40 -7.60 -7.96 -20.90
N TRP A 41 -8.63 -8.23 -20.08
CA TRP A 41 -8.74 -7.71 -18.72
C TRP A 41 -8.38 -8.75 -17.67
N TRP A 42 -7.81 -8.31 -16.55
CA TRP A 42 -7.65 -9.14 -15.36
C TRP A 42 -9.02 -9.58 -14.84
N LYS A 43 -9.17 -10.88 -14.60
CA LYS A 43 -10.39 -11.47 -14.02
C LYS A 43 -10.26 -11.78 -12.52
N ALA A 44 -9.03 -11.73 -12.00
CA ALA A 44 -8.77 -12.01 -10.60
C ALA A 44 -9.31 -10.86 -9.71
N PRO A 45 -10.02 -11.16 -8.61
CA PRO A 45 -10.50 -10.15 -7.67
C PRO A 45 -9.37 -9.57 -6.83
N CYS A 46 -9.31 -8.24 -6.68
CA CYS A 46 -8.23 -7.61 -5.93
C CYS A 46 -8.31 -7.87 -4.43
N TYR A 47 -9.52 -7.91 -3.85
CA TYR A 47 -9.68 -8.10 -2.41
C TYR A 47 -9.13 -9.45 -1.94
N GLU A 48 -9.60 -10.55 -2.56
CA GLU A 48 -9.12 -11.89 -2.20
C GLU A 48 -7.65 -12.09 -2.55
N THR A 49 -7.15 -11.51 -3.66
CA THR A 49 -5.72 -11.58 -4.01
C THR A 49 -4.85 -10.94 -2.93
N VAL A 50 -5.21 -9.74 -2.46
CA VAL A 50 -4.46 -9.03 -1.41
C VAL A 50 -4.58 -9.76 -0.07
N LYS A 51 -5.77 -10.26 0.25
CA LYS A 51 -6.01 -11.03 1.49
C LYS A 51 -5.18 -12.30 1.55
N ILE A 52 -5.13 -13.09 0.47
CA ILE A 52 -4.29 -14.29 0.39
C ILE A 52 -2.82 -13.90 0.54
N TRP A 53 -2.36 -12.88 -0.19
CA TRP A 53 -0.99 -12.42 -0.09
C TRP A 53 -0.63 -11.98 1.34
N LEU A 54 -1.53 -11.26 2.01
CA LEU A 54 -1.32 -10.82 3.39
C LEU A 54 -1.27 -12.01 4.35
N GLN A 55 -2.13 -13.01 4.18
CA GLN A 55 -2.13 -14.22 5.00
C GLN A 55 -0.83 -15.01 4.82
N GLU A 56 -0.32 -15.14 3.60
CA GLU A 56 0.94 -15.82 3.31
C GLU A 56 2.17 -15.06 3.84
N ASN A 57 2.12 -13.72 3.85
CA ASN A 57 3.25 -12.86 4.22
C ASN A 57 3.11 -12.23 5.61
N LEU A 58 2.17 -12.71 6.43
CA LEU A 58 1.84 -12.11 7.73
C LEU A 58 3.07 -12.01 8.66
N LEU A 59 3.91 -13.04 8.69
CA LEU A 59 5.13 -13.06 9.49
C LEU A 59 6.12 -11.99 9.04
N ALA A 60 6.33 -11.84 7.73
CA ALA A 60 7.23 -10.83 7.19
C ALA A 60 6.73 -9.42 7.54
N VAL A 61 5.45 -9.14 7.31
CA VAL A 61 4.82 -7.85 7.67
C VAL A 61 4.94 -7.58 9.17
N GLY A 62 4.74 -8.58 10.01
CA GLY A 62 4.90 -8.47 11.46
C GLY A 62 6.33 -8.09 11.88
N ILE A 63 7.34 -8.72 11.29
CA ILE A 63 8.75 -8.41 11.56
C ILE A 63 9.08 -6.97 11.12
N PHE A 64 8.66 -6.55 9.92
CA PHE A 64 8.84 -5.17 9.46
C PHE A 64 8.19 -4.16 10.40
N GLY A 65 6.98 -4.44 10.88
CA GLY A 65 6.29 -3.62 11.87
C GLY A 65 7.08 -3.52 13.18
N LEU A 66 7.54 -4.65 13.73
CA LEU A 66 8.33 -4.68 14.96
C LEU A 66 9.63 -3.89 14.84
N CYS A 67 10.38 -4.09 13.75
CA CYS A 67 11.61 -3.34 13.49
C CYS A 67 11.35 -1.83 13.40
N THR A 68 10.27 -1.42 12.74
CA THR A 68 9.88 -0.01 12.62
C THR A 68 9.61 0.60 14.00
N VAL A 69 8.87 -0.09 14.86
CA VAL A 69 8.58 0.36 16.23
C VAL A 69 9.86 0.51 17.05
N LEU A 70 10.80 -0.44 16.97
CA LEU A 70 12.07 -0.38 17.68
C LEU A 70 12.91 0.82 17.23
N VAL A 71 13.03 1.05 15.92
CA VAL A 71 13.75 2.20 15.37
C VAL A 71 13.11 3.52 15.83
N GLN A 72 11.78 3.59 15.85
CA GLN A 72 11.07 4.78 16.31
C GLN A 72 11.36 5.10 17.79
N ILE A 73 11.33 4.09 18.66
CA ILE A 73 11.64 4.25 20.10
C ILE A 73 13.09 4.72 20.27
N LEU A 74 14.04 4.08 19.59
CA LEU A 74 15.44 4.50 19.65
C LEU A 74 15.62 5.94 19.18
N GLY A 75 14.97 6.32 18.07
CA GLY A 75 14.98 7.70 17.56
C GLY A 75 14.46 8.72 18.58
N LEU A 76 13.35 8.41 19.27
CA LEU A 76 12.80 9.28 20.32
C LEU A 76 13.75 9.38 21.53
N THR A 77 14.35 8.27 21.96
CA THR A 77 15.31 8.30 23.08
C THR A 77 16.56 9.13 22.75
N PHE A 78 17.08 9.01 21.53
CA PHE A 78 18.22 9.82 21.08
C PHE A 78 17.86 11.30 20.95
N ALA A 79 16.68 11.62 20.40
CA ALA A 79 16.21 13.00 20.33
C ALA A 79 16.09 13.63 21.72
N MET A 80 15.50 12.93 22.68
CA MET A 80 15.33 13.44 24.05
C MET A 80 16.66 13.58 24.80
N THR A 81 17.58 12.63 24.63
CA THR A 81 18.92 12.75 25.24
C THR A 81 19.69 13.91 24.63
N MET A 82 19.69 14.06 23.30
CA MET A 82 20.30 15.21 22.62
C MET A 82 19.69 16.54 23.10
N TYR A 83 18.36 16.64 23.16
CA TYR A 83 17.66 17.82 23.66
C TYR A 83 18.12 18.20 25.06
N CYS A 84 18.20 17.23 25.98
CA CYS A 84 18.66 17.47 27.34
C CYS A 84 20.13 17.94 27.40
N GLN A 85 21.00 17.44 26.52
CA GLN A 85 22.40 17.87 26.45
C GLN A 85 22.52 19.31 25.93
N VAL A 86 21.74 19.67 24.91
CA VAL A 86 21.71 21.03 24.35
C VAL A 86 21.21 22.04 25.39
N VAL A 87 20.09 21.75 26.06
CA VAL A 87 19.54 22.63 27.11
C VAL A 87 20.53 22.82 28.26
N LYS A 88 21.25 21.76 28.66
CA LYS A 88 22.31 21.87 29.67
C LYS A 88 23.45 22.77 29.18
N ALA A 89 23.94 22.57 27.96
CA ALA A 89 25.01 23.38 27.38
C ALA A 89 24.64 24.88 27.33
N ASP A 90 23.40 25.20 26.94
CA ASP A 90 22.88 26.57 26.96
C ASP A 90 22.82 27.15 28.38
N THR A 91 22.43 26.35 29.38
CA THR A 91 22.39 26.79 30.78
C THR A 91 23.78 27.08 31.36
N TYR A 92 24.82 26.36 30.93
CA TYR A 92 26.20 26.62 31.38
C TYR A 92 26.88 27.78 30.65
N CYS A 93 26.34 28.20 29.50
CA CYS A 93 26.90 29.28 28.68
C CYS A 93 26.14 30.62 28.85
N ALA A 94 25.11 30.67 29.70
CA ALA A 94 24.39 31.87 30.12
C ALA A 94 24.85 32.33 31.52
#